data_AF-A0A0F3IF00-F1
#
_entry.id   AF-A0A0F3IF00-F1
#
_cell.length_a   1.000
_cell.length_b   1.000
_cell.length_c   1.000
_cell.angle_alpha   90.00
_cell.angle_beta   90.00
_cell.angle_gamma   90.00
#
_symmetry.space_group_name_H-M   'P 1'
#
loop_
_entity.id
_entity.type
_entity.pdbx_description
1 polymer ?
#
loop_
_entity_poly.entity_id
_entity_poly.type
_entity_poly.pdbx_seq_one_letter_code
_entity_poly.pdbx_strand_id
1 'polypeptide(L)'
;MPWYVFINGSVEPLLVADDGIPIGSTGSGSGFVVKQDGYILTNRHVAASWHTQNSNFTLPGVLMVCSDSDCSSSKLSELPNDPDNQYVTALSNWVPAKTKMFGDKPLHGKIVEGRNDYLDVTFPKTGLRIPARLVTVSDNSDVALIKIDLPEALTPVQLGSNDKVESGETITVMGYPGISPDVAVKVKSEDHFNREGSWQQIPDPTVTSGNIGKVIEGNAKVLSDSVKDYASEMGDVYQLTVNATGSGNSGGPVFNNKGHVIGIFTAKANDRSGTSISFAVPIKHGEEIMGVHQVIQ
;
A
#
# COMPACT_ATOMS: atom_id res chain seq x y z
N MET A 1 5.02 8.74 3.72
CA MET A 1 5.97 7.81 3.08
C MET A 1 7.41 8.24 3.37
N PRO A 2 8.35 7.31 3.60
CA PRO A 2 9.71 7.60 4.06
C PRO A 2 10.53 8.32 3.00
N TRP A 3 11.45 9.18 3.44
CA TRP A 3 12.38 9.89 2.57
C TRP A 3 13.80 9.51 2.96
N TYR A 4 14.62 9.41 1.93
CA TYR A 4 16.01 9.00 2.00
C TYR A 4 16.82 10.25 1.68
N VAL A 5 17.96 10.42 2.34
CA VAL A 5 18.97 11.39 1.91
C VAL A 5 20.27 10.61 1.75
N PHE A 6 20.94 10.85 0.64
CA PHE A 6 22.26 10.26 0.39
C PHE A 6 23.32 11.21 0.90
N ILE A 7 24.11 10.78 1.89
CA ILE A 7 25.24 11.54 2.44
C ILE A 7 26.50 10.68 2.30
N ASN A 8 27.54 11.22 1.66
CA ASN A 8 28.89 10.63 1.61
C ASN A 8 29.00 9.16 1.16
N GLY A 9 28.20 8.71 0.18
CA GLY A 9 28.26 7.31 -0.27
C GLY A 9 27.31 6.37 0.48
N SER A 10 26.65 6.86 1.52
CA SER A 10 25.74 6.09 2.37
C SER A 10 24.31 6.59 2.23
N VAL A 11 23.35 5.67 2.23
CA VAL A 11 21.95 6.03 2.30
C VAL A 11 21.57 6.27 3.75
N GLU A 12 21.12 7.48 4.05
CA GLU A 12 20.58 7.87 5.33
C GLU A 12 19.04 7.89 5.30
N PRO A 13 18.34 7.25 6.26
CA PRO A 13 16.93 7.55 6.51
C PRO A 13 16.82 8.98 7.02
N LEU A 14 16.17 9.87 6.27
CA LEU A 14 15.89 11.19 6.81
C LEU A 14 14.61 11.14 7.64
N LEU A 15 14.78 11.33 8.94
CA LEU A 15 13.71 11.73 9.83
C LEU A 15 14.02 13.16 10.26
N VAL A 16 13.36 14.09 9.56
CA VAL A 16 13.41 15.55 9.70
C VAL A 16 14.69 16.18 9.12
N ALA A 17 14.54 17.17 8.24
CA ALA A 17 15.66 18.03 7.86
C ALA A 17 16.14 18.86 9.08
N ASP A 18 17.37 19.36 9.06
CA ASP A 18 17.96 20.13 10.17
C ASP A 18 17.15 21.38 10.58
N ASP A 19 16.20 21.82 9.73
CA ASP A 19 15.27 22.92 9.97
C ASP A 19 13.94 22.51 10.64
N GLY A 20 13.79 21.24 11.04
CA GLY A 20 12.58 20.75 11.71
C GLY A 20 11.43 20.42 10.76
N ILE A 21 11.63 20.46 9.44
CA ILE A 21 10.59 20.11 8.46
C ILE A 21 10.48 18.57 8.37
N PRO A 22 9.33 17.98 8.75
CA PRO A 22 9.11 16.55 8.58
C PRO A 22 9.05 16.26 7.08
N ILE A 23 9.97 15.43 6.61
CA ILE A 23 9.94 14.99 5.24
C ILE A 23 8.94 13.82 5.15
N GLY A 24 7.69 14.16 4.85
CA GLY A 24 6.56 13.25 4.68
C GLY A 24 6.01 13.31 3.26
N SER A 25 5.70 12.16 2.68
CA SER A 25 4.95 12.08 1.41
C SER A 25 3.52 11.59 1.68
N THR A 26 2.57 12.14 0.96
CA THR A 26 1.15 11.79 0.98
C THR A 26 0.88 10.63 0.04
N GLY A 27 0.12 9.64 0.51
CA GLY A 27 -0.30 8.50 -0.27
C GLY A 27 -1.79 8.32 -0.27
N SER A 28 -2.29 7.64 -1.29
CA SER A 28 -3.66 7.16 -1.33
C SER A 28 -3.67 5.72 -1.80
N GLY A 29 -4.71 5.01 -1.37
CA GLY A 29 -4.99 3.64 -1.74
C GLY A 29 -6.45 3.35 -1.50
N SER A 30 -6.80 2.09 -1.71
CA SER A 30 -8.12 1.54 -1.47
C SER A 30 -8.12 0.69 -0.20
N GLY A 31 -9.32 0.34 0.27
CA GLY A 31 -9.53 -0.55 1.39
C GLY A 31 -10.96 -1.06 1.36
N PHE A 32 -11.25 -2.06 2.17
CA PHE A 32 -12.61 -2.59 2.30
C PHE A 32 -12.93 -2.96 3.74
N VAL A 33 -14.20 -2.75 4.11
CA VAL A 33 -14.71 -3.01 5.46
C VAL A 33 -14.79 -4.52 5.68
N VAL A 34 -14.22 -4.97 6.79
CA VAL A 34 -14.21 -6.39 7.21
C VAL A 34 -14.98 -6.65 8.50
N LYS A 35 -15.31 -5.61 9.28
CA LYS A 35 -16.23 -5.71 10.42
C LYS A 35 -17.15 -4.50 10.51
N GLN A 36 -18.35 -4.74 11.02
CA GLN A 36 -19.40 -3.71 11.17
C GLN A 36 -18.97 -2.52 12.03
N ASP A 37 -18.10 -2.76 12.99
CA ASP A 37 -17.61 -1.76 13.94
C ASP A 37 -16.42 -0.93 13.40
N GLY A 38 -16.08 -1.01 12.11
CA GLY A 38 -15.15 -0.07 11.47
C GLY A 38 -13.75 -0.61 11.16
N TYR A 39 -13.54 -1.92 11.19
CA TYR A 39 -12.28 -2.51 10.77
C TYR A 39 -12.20 -2.58 9.24
N ILE A 40 -11.07 -2.16 8.69
CA ILE A 40 -10.81 -2.10 7.25
C ILE A 40 -9.46 -2.77 6.96
N LEU A 41 -9.45 -3.66 5.96
CA LEU A 41 -8.21 -4.19 5.39
C LEU A 41 -7.75 -3.32 4.23
N THR A 42 -6.43 -3.17 4.11
CA THR A 42 -5.72 -2.51 3.01
C THR A 42 -4.30 -3.07 2.90
N ASN A 43 -3.47 -2.54 2.01
CA ASN A 43 -2.06 -2.91 1.97
C ASN A 43 -1.24 -2.26 3.08
N ARG A 44 -0.17 -2.95 3.49
CA ARG A 44 0.81 -2.41 4.44
C ARG A 44 1.52 -1.20 3.86
N HIS A 45 1.85 -1.19 2.58
CA HIS A 45 2.48 -0.01 1.97
C HIS A 45 1.56 1.23 1.92
N VAL A 46 0.24 1.05 1.99
CA VAL A 46 -0.73 2.17 2.04
C VAL A 46 -0.82 2.73 3.46
N ALA A 47 -1.07 1.86 4.45
CA ALA A 47 -1.34 2.31 5.82
C ALA A 47 -0.08 2.47 6.69
N ALA A 48 1.04 1.85 6.32
CA ALA A 48 2.24 1.75 7.15
C ALA A 48 3.50 1.61 6.27
N SER A 49 3.66 2.51 5.29
CA SER A 49 4.76 2.47 4.31
C SER A 49 6.17 2.30 4.90
N TRP A 50 6.41 2.76 6.13
CA TRP A 50 7.70 2.58 6.81
C TRP A 50 8.04 1.14 7.19
N HIS A 51 7.07 0.23 7.16
CA HIS A 51 7.25 -1.22 7.34
C HIS A 51 7.38 -1.99 6.01
N THR A 52 7.37 -1.32 4.86
CA THR A 52 7.48 -1.96 3.54
C THR A 52 8.82 -1.66 2.87
N GLN A 53 9.35 -2.63 2.12
CA GLN A 53 10.57 -2.49 1.33
C GLN A 53 10.35 -1.60 0.10
N ASN A 54 11.42 -0.93 -0.33
CA ASN A 54 11.42 -0.10 -1.51
C ASN A 54 11.52 -0.92 -2.83
N SER A 55 10.59 -1.85 -3.08
CA SER A 55 10.71 -2.75 -4.23
C SER A 55 10.16 -2.14 -5.53
N ASN A 56 10.61 -2.64 -6.69
CA ASN A 56 10.05 -2.32 -8.02
C ASN A 56 8.54 -2.60 -8.15
N PHE A 57 7.97 -3.35 -7.21
CA PHE A 57 6.56 -3.76 -7.21
C PHE A 57 5.71 -2.90 -6.27
N THR A 58 6.31 -2.21 -5.29
CA THR A 58 5.61 -1.54 -4.19
C THR A 58 6.15 -0.12 -3.99
N LEU A 59 5.96 0.74 -5.00
CA LEU A 59 6.33 2.14 -4.87
C LEU A 59 5.09 3.03 -4.85
N PRO A 60 4.80 3.65 -3.71
CA PRO A 60 4.21 4.97 -3.71
C PRO A 60 5.20 6.05 -3.25
N GLY A 61 6.38 5.67 -2.74
CA GLY A 61 7.39 6.60 -2.20
C GLY A 61 8.27 7.23 -3.28
N VAL A 62 8.55 8.53 -3.14
CA VAL A 62 9.49 9.27 -3.98
C VAL A 62 10.86 9.23 -3.31
N LEU A 63 11.88 8.70 -4.00
CA LEU A 63 13.27 8.80 -3.56
C LEU A 63 13.75 10.22 -3.81
N MET A 64 14.31 10.90 -2.81
CA MET A 64 14.95 12.20 -3.03
C MET A 64 16.45 12.08 -2.85
N VAL A 65 17.17 12.92 -3.58
CA VAL A 65 18.62 13.07 -3.52
C VAL A 65 18.94 14.48 -3.13
N CYS A 66 20.01 14.59 -2.37
CA CYS A 66 20.60 15.85 -2.00
C CYS A 66 21.92 16.00 -2.75
N SER A 67 22.14 17.15 -3.39
CA SER A 67 23.34 17.35 -4.22
C SER A 67 24.59 17.76 -3.44
N ASP A 68 24.48 18.12 -2.16
CA ASP A 68 25.57 18.65 -1.30
C ASP A 68 25.41 18.20 0.18
N SER A 69 26.40 18.48 1.04
CA SER A 69 26.39 18.10 2.47
C SER A 69 25.29 18.74 3.34
N ASP A 70 24.74 19.89 2.94
CA ASP A 70 23.93 20.74 3.82
C ASP A 70 22.41 20.47 3.72
N CYS A 71 21.97 19.66 2.75
CA CYS A 71 20.60 19.17 2.55
C CYS A 71 19.41 20.06 2.94
N SER A 72 19.52 21.36 2.62
CA SER A 72 18.42 22.31 2.72
C SER A 72 17.29 21.96 1.75
N SER A 73 16.04 22.25 2.12
CA SER A 73 14.83 21.93 1.33
C SER A 73 14.86 22.38 -0.14
N SER A 74 15.57 23.47 -0.47
CA SER A 74 15.76 23.96 -1.85
C SER A 74 16.71 23.13 -2.72
N LYS A 75 17.42 22.16 -2.14
CA LYS A 75 18.43 21.32 -2.80
C LYS A 75 18.02 19.84 -2.90
N LEU A 76 16.78 19.52 -2.54
CA LEU A 76 16.21 18.18 -2.69
C LEU A 76 15.66 18.01 -4.11
N SER A 77 16.08 16.97 -4.82
CA SER A 77 15.53 16.57 -6.11
C SER A 77 15.07 15.11 -6.10
N GLU A 78 14.05 14.79 -6.89
CA GLU A 78 13.60 13.40 -7.05
C GLU A 78 14.69 12.58 -7.77
N LEU A 79 15.05 11.44 -7.18
CA LEU A 79 15.97 10.47 -7.77
C LEU A 79 15.26 9.85 -8.98
N PRO A 80 15.86 9.88 -10.18
CA PRO A 80 15.27 9.28 -11.35
C PRO A 80 14.91 7.82 -11.08
N ASN A 81 13.65 7.44 -11.37
CA ASN A 81 13.18 6.07 -11.24
C ASN A 81 13.75 5.19 -12.36
N ASP A 82 15.06 4.95 -12.30
CA ASP A 82 15.83 4.12 -13.22
C ASP A 82 16.25 2.83 -12.49
N PRO A 83 15.78 1.65 -12.91
CA PRO A 83 16.14 0.38 -12.27
C PRO A 83 17.63 0.04 -12.39
N ASP A 84 18.35 0.61 -13.37
CA ASP A 84 19.80 0.42 -13.51
C ASP A 84 20.61 1.38 -12.61
N ASN A 85 19.92 2.28 -11.89
CA ASN A 85 20.55 3.17 -10.93
C ASN A 85 21.01 2.40 -9.69
N GLN A 86 22.30 2.49 -9.38
CA GLN A 86 22.92 1.83 -8.23
C GLN A 86 22.24 2.15 -6.89
N TYR A 87 21.64 3.35 -6.75
CA TYR A 87 20.94 3.77 -5.53
C TYR A 87 19.56 3.10 -5.43
N VAL A 88 18.81 3.03 -6.52
CA VAL A 88 17.53 2.31 -6.60
C VAL A 88 17.76 0.83 -6.27
N THR A 89 18.82 0.24 -6.83
CA THR A 89 19.21 -1.14 -6.57
C THR A 89 19.62 -1.35 -5.10
N ALA A 90 20.48 -0.49 -4.54
CA ALA A 90 20.91 -0.59 -3.15
C ALA A 90 19.76 -0.45 -2.14
N LEU A 91 18.71 0.28 -2.51
CA LEU A 91 17.56 0.54 -1.66
C LEU A 91 16.42 -0.44 -1.82
N SER A 92 16.42 -1.25 -2.88
CA SER A 92 15.32 -2.15 -3.25
C SER A 92 14.80 -3.03 -2.10
N ASN A 93 15.70 -3.46 -1.22
CA ASN A 93 15.41 -4.35 -0.07
C ASN A 93 15.36 -3.63 1.28
N TRP A 94 15.51 -2.31 1.32
CA TRP A 94 15.57 -1.55 2.55
C TRP A 94 14.18 -1.32 3.15
N VAL A 95 14.03 -1.59 4.44
CA VAL A 95 12.83 -1.26 5.23
C VAL A 95 13.18 -0.14 6.21
N PRO A 96 12.52 1.02 6.15
CA PRO A 96 12.81 2.15 7.04
C PRO A 96 12.77 1.79 8.53
N ALA A 97 11.74 1.04 8.96
CA ALA A 97 11.59 0.59 10.35
C ALA A 97 12.73 -0.33 10.84
N LYS A 98 13.54 -0.89 9.93
CA LYS A 98 14.68 -1.76 10.26
C LYS A 98 16.02 -1.05 10.18
N THR A 99 16.04 0.27 10.00
CA THR A 99 17.28 1.02 9.84
C THR A 99 18.12 1.01 11.11
N LYS A 100 19.46 1.03 10.94
CA LYS A 100 20.44 0.95 12.02
C LYS A 100 21.36 2.17 12.10
N MET A 101 21.22 3.13 11.18
CA MET A 101 22.07 4.32 11.06
C MET A 101 21.20 5.57 10.91
N PHE A 102 21.64 6.70 11.47
CA PHE A 102 21.03 8.03 11.32
C PHE A 102 22.10 9.13 11.48
N GLY A 103 22.26 10.02 10.49
CA GLY A 103 23.27 11.09 10.49
C GLY A 103 24.68 10.56 10.74
N ASP A 104 25.11 9.59 9.93
CA ASP A 104 26.37 8.85 10.06
C ASP A 104 26.63 8.16 11.44
N LYS A 105 25.63 8.06 12.32
CA LYS A 105 25.76 7.47 13.65
C LYS A 105 24.96 6.17 13.78
N PRO A 106 25.55 5.11 14.38
CA PRO A 106 24.80 3.91 14.70
C PRO A 106 23.66 4.18 15.70
N LEU A 107 22.49 3.62 15.44
CA LEU A 107 21.29 3.71 16.29
C LEU A 107 21.34 2.75 17.49
N HIS A 108 22.52 2.51 18.08
CA HIS A 108 22.67 1.53 19.16
C HIS A 108 21.68 1.82 20.30
N GLY A 109 20.78 0.87 20.57
CA GLY A 109 19.76 0.98 21.61
C GLY A 109 18.58 1.91 21.30
N LYS A 110 18.45 2.42 20.06
CA LYS A 110 17.33 3.24 19.61
C LYS A 110 16.49 2.49 18.56
N ILE A 111 15.19 2.71 18.59
CA ILE A 111 14.23 2.17 17.61
C ILE A 111 13.75 3.34 16.75
N VAL A 112 13.65 3.13 15.44
CA VAL A 112 12.97 4.08 14.55
C VAL A 112 11.47 3.82 14.60
N GLU A 113 10.72 4.82 15.03
CA GLU A 113 9.26 4.80 15.04
C GLU A 113 8.74 5.56 13.82
N GLY A 114 8.09 4.85 12.91
CA GLY A 114 7.30 5.47 11.86
C GLY A 114 5.85 5.61 12.30
N ARG A 115 5.21 6.71 11.89
CA ARG A 115 3.79 6.96 12.16
C ARG A 115 3.15 7.69 11.00
N ASN A 116 1.82 7.61 10.92
CA ASN A 116 1.04 8.55 10.12
C ASN A 116 0.71 9.76 10.98
N ASP A 117 1.08 10.96 10.54
CA ASP A 117 0.55 12.18 11.15
C ASP A 117 -0.93 12.38 10.79
N TYR A 118 -1.31 11.94 9.58
CA TYR A 118 -2.70 11.84 9.12
C TYR A 118 -2.91 10.52 8.39
N LEU A 119 -3.95 9.78 8.78
CA LEU A 119 -4.46 8.62 8.07
C LEU A 119 -5.98 8.75 8.09
N ASP A 120 -6.57 9.04 6.94
CA ASP A 120 -8.01 9.23 6.82
C ASP A 120 -8.60 8.22 5.84
N VAL A 121 -9.84 7.82 6.11
CA VAL A 121 -10.68 7.05 5.22
C VAL A 121 -11.81 7.93 4.72
N THR A 122 -12.06 7.89 3.42
CA THR A 122 -13.20 8.57 2.79
C THR A 122 -14.05 7.51 2.09
N PHE A 123 -15.34 7.43 2.45
CA PHE A 123 -16.27 6.48 1.81
C PHE A 123 -16.75 6.98 0.45
N PRO A 124 -17.16 6.07 -0.46
CA PRO A 124 -17.72 6.43 -1.76
C PRO A 124 -18.81 7.50 -1.63
N LYS A 125 -18.84 8.45 -2.56
CA LYS A 125 -19.91 9.45 -2.67
C LYS A 125 -19.99 10.43 -1.48
N THR A 126 -18.95 10.49 -0.65
CA THR A 126 -18.84 11.42 0.48
C THR A 126 -17.54 12.21 0.40
N GLY A 127 -17.54 13.47 0.83
CA GLY A 127 -16.31 14.25 1.08
C GLY A 127 -15.79 14.12 2.52
N LEU A 128 -16.43 13.28 3.34
CA LEU A 128 -16.14 13.17 4.77
C LEU A 128 -14.87 12.33 4.98
N ARG A 129 -13.82 12.99 5.46
CA ARG A 129 -12.58 12.34 5.90
C ARG A 129 -12.74 11.89 7.34
N ILE A 130 -12.62 10.59 7.57
CA ILE A 130 -12.76 9.97 8.88
C ILE A 130 -11.37 9.54 9.34
N PRO A 131 -10.86 10.04 10.48
CA PRO A 131 -9.58 9.62 11.02
C PRO A 131 -9.56 8.11 11.28
N ALA A 132 -8.52 7.47 10.80
CA ALA A 132 -8.25 6.06 11.02
C ALA A 132 -6.97 5.89 11.83
N ARG A 133 -6.91 4.79 12.57
CA ARG A 133 -5.71 4.34 13.27
C ARG A 133 -5.23 3.02 12.71
N LEU A 134 -3.91 2.87 12.63
CA LEU A 134 -3.29 1.57 12.36
C LEU A 134 -3.56 0.64 13.55
N VAL A 135 -4.08 -0.56 13.28
CA VAL A 135 -4.30 -1.59 14.31
C VAL A 135 -3.11 -2.54 14.34
N THR A 136 -2.79 -3.14 13.19
CA THR A 136 -1.69 -4.07 13.04
C THR A 136 -1.31 -4.20 11.56
N VAL A 137 -0.14 -4.77 11.31
CA VAL A 137 0.35 -5.12 9.98
C VAL A 137 0.77 -6.59 9.96
N SER A 138 0.70 -7.22 8.80
CA SER A 138 1.30 -8.53 8.61
C SER A 138 2.83 -8.40 8.57
N ASP A 139 3.55 -9.37 9.12
CA ASP A 139 5.00 -9.46 9.06
C ASP A 139 5.50 -10.06 7.74
N ASN A 140 4.68 -10.90 7.09
CA ASN A 140 5.09 -11.74 5.96
C ASN A 140 4.39 -11.39 4.65
N SER A 141 3.41 -10.48 4.67
CA SER A 141 2.63 -10.11 3.49
C SER A 141 2.25 -8.63 3.51
N ASP A 142 1.94 -8.07 2.34
CA ASP A 142 1.61 -6.65 2.19
C ASP A 142 0.16 -6.36 2.61
N VAL A 143 -0.14 -6.56 3.89
CA VAL A 143 -1.47 -6.40 4.48
C VAL A 143 -1.41 -5.58 5.76
N ALA A 144 -2.35 -4.66 5.92
CA ALA A 144 -2.57 -3.89 7.13
C ALA A 144 -4.05 -3.87 7.51
N LEU A 145 -4.29 -3.81 8.81
CA LEU A 145 -5.60 -3.62 9.41
C LEU A 145 -5.65 -2.23 10.03
N ILE A 146 -6.63 -1.43 9.61
CA ILE A 146 -6.89 -0.10 10.16
C ILE A 146 -8.29 -0.08 10.79
N LYS A 147 -8.52 0.90 11.67
CA LYS A 147 -9.79 1.10 12.37
C LYS A 147 -10.24 2.55 12.24
N ILE A 148 -11.50 2.74 11.92
CA ILE A 148 -12.21 4.01 12.04
C ILE A 148 -13.31 3.89 13.09
N ASP A 149 -13.68 5.00 13.71
CA ASP A 149 -14.77 5.06 14.68
C ASP A 149 -15.95 5.83 14.07
N LEU A 150 -17.10 5.17 13.97
CA LEU A 150 -18.34 5.71 13.43
C LEU A 150 -19.52 5.34 14.35
N PRO A 151 -20.54 6.21 14.45
CA PRO A 151 -21.76 5.91 15.20
C PRO A 151 -22.64 4.87 14.51
N GLU A 152 -22.53 4.75 13.18
CA GLU A 152 -23.31 3.82 12.36
C GLU A 152 -22.52 2.54 12.06
N ALA A 153 -23.23 1.41 12.04
CA ALA A 153 -22.65 0.13 11.67
C ALA A 153 -22.40 0.08 10.16
N LEU A 154 -21.22 -0.39 9.77
CA LEU A 154 -20.85 -0.57 8.37
C LEU A 154 -21.25 -1.95 7.85
N THR A 155 -21.32 -2.09 6.53
CA THR A 155 -21.55 -3.38 5.87
C THR A 155 -20.20 -4.02 5.51
N PRO A 156 -19.77 -5.10 6.19
CA PRO A 156 -18.54 -5.79 5.84
C PRO A 156 -18.73 -6.65 4.59
N VAL A 157 -17.63 -6.85 3.86
CA VAL A 157 -17.57 -7.85 2.79
C VAL A 157 -17.53 -9.26 3.38
N GLN A 158 -17.88 -10.25 2.56
CA GLN A 158 -17.65 -11.66 2.89
C GLN A 158 -16.24 -12.06 2.47
N LEU A 159 -15.49 -12.71 3.35
CA LEU A 159 -14.13 -13.17 3.08
C LEU A 159 -14.16 -14.63 2.59
N GLY A 160 -13.42 -14.89 1.52
CA GLY A 160 -13.37 -16.18 0.83
C GLY A 160 -12.06 -16.92 1.04
N SER A 161 -11.47 -16.91 2.24
CA SER A 161 -10.19 -17.59 2.50
C SER A 161 -10.23 -19.11 2.30
N ASN A 162 -11.41 -19.71 2.48
CA ASN A 162 -11.66 -21.12 2.25
C ASN A 162 -12.10 -21.42 0.81
N ASP A 163 -12.31 -20.39 -0.01
CA ASP A 163 -12.58 -20.61 -1.43
C ASP A 163 -11.30 -21.03 -2.14
N LYS A 164 -11.39 -22.10 -2.91
CA LYS A 164 -10.31 -22.53 -3.78
C LYS A 164 -10.14 -21.51 -4.91
N VAL A 165 -8.95 -20.93 -5.03
CA VAL A 165 -8.61 -19.99 -6.11
C VAL A 165 -7.84 -20.74 -7.20
N GLU A 166 -8.27 -20.60 -8.46
CA GLU A 166 -7.65 -21.28 -9.60
C GLU A 166 -7.29 -20.31 -10.74
N SER A 167 -6.26 -20.67 -11.52
CA SER A 167 -5.96 -19.93 -12.75
C SER A 167 -7.13 -20.03 -13.74
N GLY A 168 -7.45 -18.91 -14.38
CA GLY A 168 -8.61 -18.76 -15.26
C GLY A 168 -9.89 -18.33 -14.54
N GLU A 169 -9.94 -18.37 -13.21
CA GLU A 169 -11.11 -17.92 -12.45
C GLU A 169 -11.38 -16.43 -12.69
N THR A 170 -12.63 -16.09 -13.00
CA THR A 170 -13.06 -14.70 -13.19
C THR A 170 -13.11 -13.97 -11.84
N ILE A 171 -12.61 -12.75 -11.85
CA ILE A 171 -12.56 -11.90 -10.68
C ILE A 171 -13.08 -10.50 -11.00
N THR A 172 -13.50 -9.80 -9.95
CA THR A 172 -13.84 -8.38 -9.99
C THR A 172 -12.97 -7.63 -8.98
N VAL A 173 -12.27 -6.60 -9.43
CA VAL A 173 -11.47 -5.70 -8.59
C VAL A 173 -12.24 -4.40 -8.40
N MET A 174 -12.24 -3.87 -7.18
CA MET A 174 -12.74 -2.54 -6.90
C MET A 174 -11.65 -1.67 -6.25
N GLY A 175 -11.61 -0.39 -6.61
CA GLY A 175 -10.66 0.54 -6.02
C GLY A 175 -10.81 1.96 -6.56
N TYR A 176 -9.87 2.84 -6.18
CA TYR A 176 -9.85 4.24 -6.57
C TYR A 176 -8.59 4.54 -7.38
N PRO A 177 -8.56 4.22 -8.69
CA PRO A 177 -7.41 4.56 -9.52
C PRO A 177 -7.23 6.08 -9.58
N GLY A 178 -6.02 6.57 -9.34
CA GLY A 178 -5.66 7.99 -9.36
C GLY A 178 -5.68 8.64 -10.74
N ILE A 179 -5.99 7.88 -11.79
CA ILE A 179 -6.29 8.40 -13.13
C ILE A 179 -7.80 8.45 -13.43
N SER A 180 -8.62 7.95 -12.50
CA SER A 180 -10.08 8.04 -12.63
C SER A 180 -10.49 9.51 -12.57
N PRO A 181 -11.47 9.95 -13.37
CA PRO A 181 -11.99 11.30 -13.26
C PRO A 181 -12.46 11.59 -11.84
N ASP A 182 -11.85 12.60 -11.26
CA ASP A 182 -12.26 13.23 -10.03
C ASP A 182 -13.72 13.73 -10.14
N VAL A 183 -14.62 13.23 -9.30
CA VAL A 183 -15.97 13.77 -9.20
C VAL A 183 -15.94 14.90 -8.19
N ALA A 184 -15.86 16.14 -8.69
CA ALA A 184 -15.88 17.32 -7.83
C ALA A 184 -17.30 17.89 -7.73
N VAL A 185 -17.76 18.14 -6.49
CA VAL A 185 -18.99 18.92 -6.24
C VAL A 185 -18.64 20.28 -5.67
N LYS A 186 -19.34 21.31 -6.13
CA LYS A 186 -19.26 22.65 -5.51
C LYS A 186 -20.23 22.71 -4.35
N VAL A 187 -19.71 22.60 -3.13
CA VAL A 187 -20.49 22.81 -1.91
C VAL A 187 -20.70 24.31 -1.76
N LYS A 188 -21.96 24.76 -1.81
CA LYS A 188 -22.28 26.16 -1.53
C LYS A 188 -22.05 26.42 -0.04
N SER A 189 -21.35 27.49 0.27
CA SER A 189 -21.21 27.93 1.66
C SER A 189 -22.55 28.45 2.17
N GLU A 190 -22.97 27.96 3.33
CA GLU A 190 -24.11 28.49 4.08
C GLU A 190 -23.72 29.67 4.99
N ASP A 191 -22.43 29.99 5.08
CA ASP A 191 -21.96 31.16 5.82
C ASP A 191 -22.46 32.45 5.15
N HIS A 192 -23.23 33.22 5.91
CA HIS A 192 -23.78 34.50 5.48
C HIS A 192 -22.70 35.53 5.13
N PHE A 193 -21.50 35.41 5.70
CA PHE A 193 -20.38 36.33 5.52
C PHE A 193 -19.34 35.86 4.50
N ASN A 194 -19.29 34.56 4.22
CA ASN A 194 -18.44 33.99 3.16
C ASN A 194 -19.24 33.01 2.31
N ARG A 195 -19.78 33.49 1.19
CA ARG A 195 -20.60 32.70 0.27
C ARG A 195 -19.80 31.96 -0.79
N GLU A 196 -18.47 32.04 -0.77
CA GLU A 196 -17.64 31.32 -1.72
C GLU A 196 -17.77 29.82 -1.46
N GLY A 197 -18.28 29.10 -2.47
CA GLY A 197 -18.42 27.65 -2.38
C GLY A 197 -17.07 26.96 -2.50
N SER A 198 -16.88 25.87 -1.76
CA SER A 198 -15.68 25.04 -1.82
C SER A 198 -15.89 23.87 -2.78
N TRP A 199 -14.89 23.60 -3.61
CA TRP A 199 -14.86 22.39 -4.43
C TRP A 199 -14.38 21.22 -3.57
N GLN A 200 -15.22 20.20 -3.45
CA GLN A 200 -14.87 18.97 -2.75
C GLN A 200 -14.77 17.82 -3.73
N GLN A 201 -13.64 17.11 -3.65
CA GLN A 201 -13.41 15.86 -4.34
C GLN A 201 -14.21 14.76 -3.66
N ILE A 202 -15.08 14.10 -4.42
CA ILE A 202 -15.89 12.97 -3.95
C ILE A 202 -15.38 11.71 -4.65
N PRO A 203 -14.82 10.75 -3.90
CA PRO A 203 -14.31 9.52 -4.48
C PRO A 203 -15.47 8.63 -4.94
N ASP A 204 -15.35 8.08 -6.15
CA ASP A 204 -16.26 7.08 -6.71
C ASP A 204 -15.44 5.87 -7.18
N PRO A 205 -15.71 4.64 -6.70
CA PRO A 205 -14.86 3.49 -6.99
C PRO A 205 -15.01 3.05 -8.45
N THR A 206 -13.89 2.65 -9.04
CA THR A 206 -13.87 1.93 -10.31
C THR A 206 -14.05 0.44 -10.06
N VAL A 207 -14.80 -0.21 -10.93
CA VAL A 207 -14.98 -1.68 -10.95
C VAL A 207 -14.32 -2.21 -12.22
N THR A 208 -13.45 -3.21 -12.08
CA THR A 208 -12.74 -3.81 -13.21
C THR A 208 -12.80 -5.33 -13.14
N SER A 209 -13.35 -5.96 -14.17
CA SER A 209 -13.35 -7.42 -14.30
C SER A 209 -12.04 -7.92 -14.91
N GLY A 210 -11.63 -9.12 -14.53
CA GLY A 210 -10.50 -9.83 -15.12
C GLY A 210 -10.49 -11.29 -14.70
N ASN A 211 -9.32 -11.92 -14.73
CA ASN A 211 -9.15 -13.29 -14.25
C ASN A 211 -7.85 -13.46 -13.45
N ILE A 212 -7.81 -14.52 -12.65
CA ILE A 212 -6.56 -15.04 -12.09
C ILE A 212 -5.73 -15.56 -13.26
N GLY A 213 -4.58 -14.94 -13.51
CA GLY A 213 -3.61 -15.42 -14.48
C GLY A 213 -2.83 -16.60 -13.92
N LYS A 214 -2.32 -16.46 -12.69
CA LYS A 214 -1.49 -17.49 -12.03
C LYS A 214 -1.63 -17.42 -10.52
N VAL A 215 -1.67 -18.57 -9.88
CA VAL A 215 -1.51 -18.70 -8.43
C VAL A 215 -0.03 -19.00 -8.16
N ILE A 216 0.60 -18.17 -7.33
CA ILE A 216 2.02 -18.27 -6.98
C ILE A 216 2.11 -18.47 -5.48
N GLU A 217 2.71 -19.58 -5.06
CA GLU A 217 2.98 -19.87 -3.65
C GLU A 217 4.40 -19.43 -3.31
N GLY A 218 4.56 -18.79 -2.15
CA GLY A 218 5.83 -18.31 -1.62
C GLY A 218 6.65 -19.38 -0.89
N ASN A 219 6.05 -20.54 -0.58
CA ASN A 219 6.70 -21.60 0.17
C ASN A 219 7.34 -22.66 -0.74
N ALA A 220 8.66 -22.60 -0.92
CA ALA A 220 9.42 -23.77 -1.33
C ALA A 220 9.53 -24.74 -0.13
N LYS A 221 8.87 -25.90 -0.19
CA LYS A 221 9.21 -27.03 0.70
C LYS A 221 10.45 -27.71 0.14
N VAL A 222 11.58 -27.60 0.84
CA VAL A 222 12.76 -28.44 0.57
C VAL A 222 12.40 -29.89 0.88
N LEU A 223 12.04 -30.64 -0.15
CA LEU A 223 11.90 -32.09 -0.11
C LEU A 223 12.94 -32.69 -1.05
N SER A 224 14.01 -33.23 -0.45
CA SER A 224 15.01 -34.16 -0.99
C SER A 224 15.37 -34.11 -2.49
N ASP A 225 16.64 -33.82 -2.78
CA ASP A 225 17.43 -34.25 -3.95
C ASP A 225 16.91 -33.96 -5.37
N SER A 226 15.93 -33.07 -5.54
CA SER A 226 15.58 -32.52 -6.86
C SER A 226 15.19 -31.05 -6.72
N VAL A 227 16.12 -30.15 -7.04
CA VAL A 227 15.88 -28.71 -7.04
C VAL A 227 14.78 -28.37 -8.05
N LYS A 228 13.57 -28.13 -7.53
CA LYS A 228 12.49 -27.42 -8.22
C LYS A 228 11.94 -26.35 -7.27
N ASP A 229 12.83 -25.51 -6.76
CA ASP A 229 12.46 -24.43 -5.85
C ASP A 229 11.95 -23.24 -6.67
N TYR A 230 10.62 -23.10 -6.76
CA TYR A 230 10.00 -21.83 -7.12
C TYR A 230 9.80 -21.05 -5.82
N ALA A 231 10.60 -20.00 -5.60
CA ALA A 231 10.41 -19.06 -4.50
C ALA A 231 9.88 -17.73 -5.07
N SER A 232 8.80 -17.22 -4.51
CA SER A 232 8.27 -15.90 -4.85
C SER A 232 8.86 -14.86 -3.91
N GLU A 233 9.55 -13.85 -4.45
CA GLU A 233 10.03 -12.70 -3.67
C GLU A 233 8.89 -11.89 -3.02
N MET A 234 7.66 -12.04 -3.52
CA MET A 234 6.45 -11.39 -3.00
C MET A 234 5.66 -12.26 -2.01
N GLY A 235 6.12 -13.48 -1.71
CA GLY A 235 5.35 -14.47 -0.96
C GLY A 235 4.19 -15.05 -1.77
N ASP A 236 3.15 -15.53 -1.08
CA ASP A 236 1.94 -16.02 -1.72
C ASP A 236 1.23 -14.86 -2.45
N VAL A 237 1.04 -14.97 -3.77
CA VAL A 237 0.39 -13.93 -4.58
C VAL A 237 -0.43 -14.52 -5.73
N TYR A 238 -1.45 -13.80 -6.14
CA TYR A 238 -2.17 -14.04 -7.39
C TYR A 238 -1.71 -13.05 -8.44
N GLN A 239 -1.24 -13.56 -9.57
CA GLN A 239 -1.06 -12.76 -10.77
C GLN A 239 -2.43 -12.57 -11.42
N LEU A 240 -2.76 -11.33 -11.79
CA LEU A 240 -4.04 -10.95 -12.37
C LEU A 240 -3.85 -10.48 -13.82
N THR A 241 -4.85 -10.72 -14.66
CA THR A 241 -4.93 -10.13 -16.01
C THR A 241 -5.59 -8.75 -16.01
N VAL A 242 -5.97 -8.26 -14.83
CA VAL A 242 -6.65 -6.98 -14.64
C VAL A 242 -5.72 -5.85 -15.05
N ASN A 243 -6.06 -5.17 -16.14
CA ASN A 243 -5.43 -3.93 -16.54
C ASN A 243 -6.05 -2.77 -15.75
N ALA A 244 -5.84 -2.80 -14.44
CA ALA A 244 -6.09 -1.64 -13.61
C ALA A 244 -5.06 -0.60 -14.03
N THR A 245 -5.47 0.56 -14.55
CA THR A 245 -4.59 1.64 -14.95
C THR A 245 -4.46 2.65 -13.79
N GLY A 246 -3.25 3.20 -13.54
CA GLY A 246 -2.98 4.15 -12.44
C GLY A 246 -2.72 3.58 -11.03
N SER A 247 -2.02 4.33 -10.17
CA SER A 247 -1.89 4.09 -8.72
C SER A 247 -3.26 4.19 -8.03
N GLY A 248 -3.46 3.63 -6.82
CA GLY A 248 -4.68 3.85 -6.02
C GLY A 248 -5.68 2.68 -5.90
N ASN A 249 -5.57 1.65 -6.75
CA ASN A 249 -6.29 0.38 -6.54
C ASN A 249 -5.68 -0.49 -5.42
N SER A 250 -4.42 -0.21 -5.06
CA SER A 250 -3.69 -0.89 -3.99
C SER A 250 -4.47 -0.83 -2.67
N GLY A 251 -4.77 -1.99 -2.12
CA GLY A 251 -5.56 -2.23 -0.91
C GLY A 251 -7.02 -2.55 -1.19
N GLY A 252 -7.45 -2.47 -2.46
CA GLY A 252 -8.81 -2.77 -2.89
C GLY A 252 -9.13 -4.27 -2.88
N PRO A 253 -10.40 -4.65 -2.71
CA PRO A 253 -10.82 -6.05 -2.70
C PRO A 253 -10.78 -6.67 -4.10
N VAL A 254 -10.38 -7.95 -4.15
CA VAL A 254 -10.53 -8.84 -5.31
C VAL A 254 -11.60 -9.86 -5.00
N PHE A 255 -12.73 -9.78 -5.69
CA PHE A 255 -13.89 -10.66 -5.53
C PHE A 255 -13.85 -11.83 -6.51
N ASN A 256 -14.26 -13.00 -6.04
CA ASN A 256 -14.67 -14.11 -6.91
C ASN A 256 -16.12 -13.94 -7.41
N ASN A 257 -16.57 -14.86 -8.25
CA ASN A 257 -17.94 -14.86 -8.79
C ASN A 257 -19.05 -15.10 -7.74
N LYS A 258 -18.71 -15.50 -6.51
CA LYS A 258 -19.66 -15.62 -5.39
C LYS A 258 -19.83 -14.31 -4.63
N GLY A 259 -19.04 -13.29 -4.93
CA GLY A 259 -19.01 -12.03 -4.18
C GLY A 259 -18.17 -12.11 -2.89
N HIS A 260 -17.37 -13.17 -2.71
CA HIS A 260 -16.41 -13.25 -1.61
C HIS A 260 -15.08 -12.61 -2.02
N VAL A 261 -14.45 -11.88 -1.10
CA VAL A 261 -13.09 -11.35 -1.30
C VAL A 261 -12.10 -12.48 -1.15
N ILE A 262 -11.36 -12.78 -2.22
CA ILE A 262 -10.33 -13.82 -2.25
C ILE A 262 -8.92 -13.23 -2.20
N GLY A 263 -8.75 -11.93 -2.46
CA GLY A 263 -7.46 -11.26 -2.36
C GLY A 263 -7.54 -9.75 -2.17
N ILE A 264 -6.39 -9.14 -1.91
CA ILE A 264 -6.17 -7.71 -1.72
C ILE A 264 -5.27 -7.23 -2.85
N PHE A 265 -5.78 -6.39 -3.74
CA PHE A 265 -5.01 -5.84 -4.86
C PHE A 265 -3.80 -5.07 -4.32
N THR A 266 -2.59 -5.25 -4.86
CA THR A 266 -1.39 -4.55 -4.37
C THR A 266 -0.65 -3.83 -5.49
N ALA A 267 0.02 -4.57 -6.34
CA ALA A 267 1.16 -4.09 -7.10
C ALA A 267 0.94 -4.24 -8.59
N LYS A 268 1.68 -3.42 -9.34
CA LYS A 268 1.93 -3.65 -10.78
C LYS A 268 3.41 -3.81 -11.00
N ALA A 269 3.81 -4.88 -11.68
CA ALA A 269 5.13 -4.97 -12.28
C ALA A 269 5.06 -4.36 -13.68
N ASN A 270 5.92 -3.39 -13.99
CA ASN A 270 6.06 -2.87 -15.34
C ASN A 270 7.33 -3.44 -15.96
N ASP A 271 7.27 -3.85 -17.21
CA ASP A 271 8.48 -4.06 -18.00
C ASP A 271 8.94 -2.74 -18.65
N ARG A 272 10.13 -2.76 -19.27
CA ARG A 272 10.68 -1.61 -20.01
C ARG A 272 9.83 -1.20 -21.21
N SER A 273 8.86 -2.02 -21.63
CA SER A 273 7.94 -1.76 -22.75
C SER A 273 6.62 -1.10 -22.31
N GLY A 274 6.40 -0.92 -21.01
CA GLY A 274 5.17 -0.34 -20.44
C GLY A 274 4.06 -1.36 -20.23
N THR A 275 4.33 -2.66 -20.38
CA THR A 275 3.39 -3.73 -20.06
C THR A 275 3.31 -3.90 -18.56
N SER A 276 2.10 -3.81 -18.00
CA SER A 276 1.86 -3.95 -16.57
C SER A 276 1.18 -5.28 -16.24
N ILE A 277 1.69 -5.98 -15.23
CA ILE A 277 1.06 -7.17 -14.64
C ILE A 277 0.63 -6.82 -13.23
N SER A 278 -0.64 -7.04 -12.91
CA SER A 278 -1.19 -6.74 -11.59
C SER A 278 -1.12 -7.96 -10.65
N PHE A 279 -0.97 -7.70 -9.35
CA PHE A 279 -0.92 -8.74 -8.32
C PHE A 279 -1.92 -8.49 -7.19
N ALA A 280 -2.33 -9.56 -6.54
CA ALA A 280 -3.08 -9.51 -5.29
C ALA A 280 -2.50 -10.44 -4.23
N VAL A 281 -2.52 -10.00 -2.99
CA VAL A 281 -2.18 -10.81 -1.81
C VAL A 281 -3.40 -11.66 -1.44
N PRO A 282 -3.27 -12.99 -1.22
CA PRO A 282 -4.36 -13.85 -0.79
C PRO A 282 -5.04 -13.36 0.49
N ILE A 283 -6.37 -13.45 0.55
CA ILE A 283 -7.16 -12.89 1.65
C ILE A 283 -6.89 -13.57 3.00
N LYS A 284 -6.38 -14.82 2.98
CA LYS A 284 -5.99 -15.55 4.20
C LYS A 284 -5.04 -14.74 5.09
N HIS A 285 -4.16 -13.93 4.50
CA HIS A 285 -3.25 -13.07 5.24
C HIS A 285 -3.95 -11.91 5.96
N GLY A 286 -5.06 -11.43 5.40
CA GLY A 286 -5.95 -10.48 6.08
C GLY A 286 -6.65 -11.10 7.27
N GLU A 287 -7.15 -12.32 7.13
CA GLU A 287 -7.79 -13.05 8.23
C GLU A 287 -6.81 -13.40 9.36
N GLU A 288 -5.58 -13.79 9.02
CA GLU A 288 -4.50 -14.06 9.98
C GLU A 288 -4.30 -12.89 10.95
N ILE A 289 -4.16 -11.67 10.42
CA ILE A 289 -3.95 -10.47 11.25
C ILE A 289 -5.22 -9.96 11.94
N MET A 290 -6.39 -10.41 11.51
CA MET A 290 -7.67 -10.16 12.19
C MET A 290 -7.87 -11.06 13.41
N GLY A 291 -6.95 -12.01 13.66
CA GLY A 291 -7.08 -13.02 14.71
C GLY A 291 -8.10 -14.10 14.38
N VAL A 292 -8.48 -14.25 13.11
CA VAL A 292 -9.34 -15.32 12.62
C VAL A 292 -8.43 -16.52 12.32
N HIS A 293 -8.16 -17.33 13.33
CA HIS A 293 -7.47 -18.60 13.13
C HIS A 293 -8.46 -19.68 12.68
N GLN A 294 -8.10 -20.44 11.63
CA GLN A 294 -8.83 -21.63 11.27
C GLN A 294 -8.81 -22.62 12.44
N VAL A 295 -9.99 -22.98 12.96
CA VAL A 295 -10.15 -24.20 13.74
C VAL A 295 -10.06 -25.34 12.74
N ILE A 296 -8.90 -25.98 12.64
CA ILE A 296 -8.74 -27.19 11.84
C ILE A 296 -9.76 -28.23 12.38
N GLN A 297 -10.71 -28.63 11.55
CA GLN A 297 -11.55 -29.82 11.77
C GLN A 297 -10.93 -31.03 11.07
#